data_AF-A0A259CMB6-F1
#
_entry.id   AF-A0A259CMB6-F1
#
_cell.length_a   1.000
_cell.length_b   1.000
_cell.length_c   1.000
_cell.angle_alpha   90.00
_cell.angle_beta   90.00
_cell.angle_gamma   90.00
#
_symmetry.space_group_name_H-M   'P 1'
#
loop_
_entity.id
_entity.type
_entity.pdbx_description
1 polymer ?
#
loop_
_entity_poly.entity_id
_entity_poly.type
_entity_poly.pdbx_seq_one_letter_code
_entity_poly.pdbx_strand_id
1 'polypeptide(L)'
;MTNNSPVGKPIPIDVIEESLYEVRRKIYPRSVSGLFARWRFILVFATQLLFYGLPWIDWNGRQAVLFDLIQRKFYIFGIVLWPQDVIYLTLLLILSALALF
;
A
#
# COMPACT_ATOMS: atom_id res chain seq x y z
N MET A 1 -25.40 48.63 48.08
CA MET A 1 -24.01 48.35 47.67
C MET A 1 -23.45 47.49 48.80
N THR A 2 -23.22 46.19 48.66
CA THR A 2 -22.04 45.59 48.03
C THR A 2 -22.26 44.07 47.84
N ASN A 3 -22.22 43.56 46.61
CA ASN A 3 -21.11 42.81 45.96
C ASN A 3 -21.10 41.29 46.26
N ASN A 4 -22.03 40.56 45.64
CA ASN A 4 -21.95 39.10 45.51
C ASN A 4 -21.11 38.75 44.27
N SER A 5 -19.80 38.62 44.45
CA SER A 5 -18.94 37.93 43.47
C SER A 5 -18.65 36.53 44.02
N PRO A 6 -18.94 35.45 43.31
CA PRO A 6 -18.52 34.13 43.74
C PRO A 6 -17.00 34.11 43.64
N VAL A 7 -16.33 34.10 44.79
CA VAL A 7 -14.88 33.95 44.88
C VAL A 7 -14.55 32.57 44.30
N GLY A 8 -14.12 32.56 43.03
CA GLY A 8 -13.62 31.37 42.37
C GLY A 8 -12.44 30.84 43.19
N LYS A 9 -12.64 29.69 43.80
CA LYS A 9 -11.62 29.01 44.60
C LYS A 9 -10.37 28.82 43.72
N PRO A 10 -9.18 29.30 44.10
CA PRO A 10 -7.98 29.10 43.31
C PRO A 10 -7.71 27.61 43.21
N ILE A 11 -7.68 27.11 41.98
CA ILE A 11 -7.36 25.71 41.69
C ILE A 11 -5.87 25.55 41.99
N PRO A 12 -5.46 24.61 42.88
CA PRO A 12 -4.07 24.42 43.22
C PRO A 12 -3.24 24.12 41.97
N ILE A 13 -2.15 24.86 41.78
CA ILE A 13 -1.28 24.84 40.59
C ILE A 13 -0.71 23.43 40.34
N ASP A 14 -0.50 22.66 41.41
CA ASP A 14 -0.07 21.25 41.38
C ASP A 14 -1.02 20.37 40.55
N VAL A 15 -2.33 20.59 40.64
CA VAL A 15 -3.36 19.83 39.88
C VAL A 15 -3.31 20.20 38.39
N ILE A 16 -2.94 21.44 38.08
CA ILE A 16 -2.80 21.91 36.70
C ILE A 16 -1.52 21.31 36.08
N GLU A 17 -0.41 21.28 36.83
CA GLU A 17 0.83 20.64 36.38
C GLU A 17 0.66 19.13 36.17
N GLU A 18 -0.07 18.44 37.05
CA GLU A 18 -0.39 17.01 36.92
C GLU A 18 -1.27 16.73 35.68
N SER A 19 -2.19 17.64 35.33
CA SER A 19 -3.03 17.54 34.12
C SER A 19 -2.29 17.82 32.82
N LEU A 20 -1.23 18.66 32.83
CA LEU A 20 -0.39 18.91 31.66
C LEU A 20 0.64 17.78 31.42
N TYR A 21 0.92 17.00 32.47
CA TYR A 21 1.60 15.71 32.42
C TYR A 21 0.62 14.55 32.14
N GLU A 22 -0.56 14.81 31.55
CA GLU A 22 -1.42 13.74 31.03
C GLU A 22 -0.59 12.85 30.12
N VAL A 23 -0.32 11.67 30.67
CA VAL A 23 0.47 10.59 30.12
C VAL A 23 0.16 10.47 28.63
N ARG A 24 1.17 10.72 27.77
CA ARG A 24 1.08 10.48 26.33
C ARG A 24 0.48 9.10 26.11
N ARG A 25 -0.82 9.05 25.84
CA ARG A 25 -1.55 7.79 25.71
C ARG A 25 -0.99 7.12 24.46
N LYS A 26 -0.24 6.03 24.64
CA LYS A 26 0.30 5.26 23.51
C LYS A 26 -0.88 4.88 22.63
N ILE A 27 -0.89 5.42 21.41
CA ILE A 27 -1.89 5.08 20.41
C ILE A 27 -1.51 3.68 19.92
N TYR A 28 -2.30 2.69 20.32
CA TYR A 28 -2.15 1.34 19.83
C TYR A 28 -2.96 1.19 18.54
N PRO A 29 -2.41 0.57 17.49
CA PRO A 29 -3.17 0.26 16.30
C PRO A 29 -4.33 -0.67 16.67
N ARG A 30 -5.56 -0.26 16.33
CA ARG A 30 -6.74 -1.12 16.49
C ARG A 30 -6.69 -2.22 15.43
N SER A 31 -6.98 -3.47 15.83
CA SER A 31 -7.11 -4.57 14.88
C SER A 31 -8.23 -4.26 13.89
N VAL A 32 -7.89 -4.19 12.61
CA VAL A 32 -8.87 -4.00 11.53
C VAL A 32 -9.37 -5.38 11.07
N SER A 33 -10.62 -5.70 11.40
CA SER A 33 -11.29 -6.93 10.96
C SER A 33 -12.42 -6.57 9.99
N GLY A 34 -12.50 -7.25 8.86
CA GLY A 34 -13.57 -7.04 7.88
C GLY A 34 -13.20 -7.54 6.48
N LEU A 35 -14.14 -7.40 5.56
CA LEU A 35 -13.97 -7.85 4.18
C LEU A 35 -12.75 -7.19 3.51
N PHE A 36 -12.62 -5.86 3.60
CA PHE A 36 -11.50 -5.13 3.00
C PHE A 36 -10.13 -5.50 3.60
N ALA A 37 -10.07 -5.80 4.90
CA ALA A 37 -8.84 -6.27 5.53
C ALA A 37 -8.43 -7.64 4.96
N ARG A 38 -9.39 -8.55 4.75
CA ARG A 38 -9.14 -9.86 4.11
C ARG A 38 -8.71 -9.70 2.65
N TRP A 39 -9.39 -8.84 1.88
CA TRP A 39 -9.01 -8.54 0.50
C TRP A 39 -7.59 -7.99 0.38
N ARG A 40 -7.18 -7.11 1.30
CA ARG A 40 -5.80 -6.60 1.34
C ARG A 40 -4.79 -7.74 1.43
N PHE A 41 -5.00 -8.67 2.36
CA PHE A 41 -4.10 -9.81 2.50
C PHE A 41 -4.17 -10.76 1.30
N ILE A 42 -5.37 -11.03 0.76
CA ILE A 42 -5.52 -11.85 -0.45
C ILE A 42 -4.74 -11.23 -1.61
N LEU A 43 -4.88 -9.92 -1.87
CA LEU A 43 -4.18 -9.23 -2.94
C LEU A 43 -2.66 -9.29 -2.74
N VAL A 44 -2.17 -9.09 -1.51
CA VAL A 44 -0.74 -9.22 -1.18
C VAL A 44 -0.23 -10.62 -1.52
N PHE A 45 -0.92 -11.67 -1.06
CA PHE A 45 -0.48 -13.04 -1.34
C PHE A 45 -0.64 -13.40 -2.82
N ALA A 46 -1.70 -12.93 -3.48
CA ALA A 46 -1.96 -13.19 -4.89
C ALA A 46 -0.90 -12.55 -5.78
N THR A 47 -0.56 -11.28 -5.57
CA THR A 47 0.50 -10.60 -6.35
C THR A 47 1.87 -11.19 -6.06
N GLN A 48 2.14 -11.58 -4.81
CA GLN A 48 3.38 -12.25 -4.44
C GLN A 48 3.51 -13.60 -5.15
N LEU A 49 2.48 -14.45 -5.06
CA LEU A 49 2.49 -15.77 -5.69
C LEU A 49 2.58 -15.65 -7.21
N LEU A 50 1.93 -14.65 -7.80
CA LEU A 50 2.05 -14.36 -9.23
C LEU A 50 3.49 -13.93 -9.57
N PHE A 51 4.03 -12.90 -8.91
CA PHE A 51 5.37 -12.40 -9.22
C PHE A 51 6.47 -13.46 -9.06
N TYR A 52 6.42 -14.22 -7.96
CA TYR A 52 7.40 -15.27 -7.70
C TYR A 52 7.07 -16.60 -8.39
N GLY A 53 5.84 -16.83 -8.83
CA GLY A 53 5.46 -18.07 -9.52
C GLY A 53 5.72 -18.01 -11.02
N LEU A 54 5.46 -16.86 -11.64
CA LEU A 54 5.56 -16.65 -13.08
C LEU A 54 6.89 -17.09 -13.71
N PRO A 55 8.07 -16.74 -13.16
CA PRO A 55 9.34 -17.17 -13.76
C PRO A 55 9.67 -18.66 -13.55
N TRP A 56 8.95 -19.38 -12.69
CA TRP A 56 9.17 -20.82 -12.48
C TRP A 56 8.22 -21.71 -13.28
N ILE A 57 7.23 -21.14 -13.96
CA ILE A 57 6.32 -21.90 -14.83
C ILE A 57 7.04 -22.20 -16.14
N ASP A 58 7.13 -23.48 -16.51
CA ASP A 58 7.57 -23.89 -17.85
C ASP A 58 6.46 -23.65 -18.87
N TRP A 59 6.82 -23.04 -19.99
CA TRP A 59 5.94 -22.70 -21.09
C TRP A 59 6.62 -23.02 -22.42
N ASN A 60 6.22 -24.14 -23.03
CA ASN A 60 6.81 -24.66 -24.27
C ASN A 60 8.33 -24.92 -24.18
N GLY A 61 8.81 -25.47 -23.05
CA GLY A 61 10.21 -25.83 -22.86
C GLY A 61 11.13 -24.64 -22.54
N ARG A 62 10.55 -23.49 -22.19
CA ARG A 62 11.23 -22.30 -21.68
C ARG A 62 10.44 -21.69 -20.55
N GLN A 63 11.10 -20.90 -19.71
CA GLN A 63 10.45 -20.13 -18.66
C GLN A 63 9.35 -19.20 -19.22
N ALA A 64 8.19 -19.16 -18.56
CA ALA A 64 7.03 -18.40 -19.01
C ALA A 64 7.33 -16.91 -19.13
N VAL A 65 8.03 -16.32 -18.15
CA VAL A 65 8.49 -14.93 -18.24
C VAL A 65 10.02 -14.91 -18.25
N LEU A 66 10.62 -14.82 -19.43
CA LEU A 66 12.07 -14.83 -19.63
C LEU A 66 12.53 -13.53 -20.28
N PHE A 67 13.49 -12.86 -19.65
CA PHE A 67 14.09 -11.63 -20.18
C PHE A 67 15.48 -11.91 -20.74
N ASP A 68 15.58 -12.01 -22.07
CA ASP A 68 16.84 -12.16 -22.77
C ASP A 68 17.43 -10.79 -23.09
N LEU A 69 18.34 -10.35 -22.23
CA LEU A 69 19.02 -9.06 -22.36
C LEU A 69 20.02 -9.03 -23.51
N ILE A 70 20.57 -10.18 -23.91
CA ILE A 70 21.59 -10.29 -24.96
C ILE A 70 20.93 -10.03 -26.32
N GLN A 71 19.81 -10.70 -26.57
CA GLN A 71 19.05 -10.55 -27.81
C GLN A 71 18.03 -9.40 -27.75
N ARG A 72 17.88 -8.75 -26.58
CA ARG A 72 16.85 -7.73 -26.30
C ARG A 72 15.44 -8.25 -26.62
N LYS A 73 15.17 -9.49 -26.25
CA LYS A 73 13.88 -10.16 -26.43
C LYS A 73 13.26 -10.44 -25.08
N PHE A 74 12.03 -9.99 -24.89
CA PHE A 74 11.27 -10.29 -23.69
C PHE A 74 10.19 -11.32 -24.02
N TYR A 75 10.33 -12.52 -23.47
CA TYR A 75 9.36 -13.59 -23.61
C TYR A 75 8.35 -13.47 -22.46
N ILE A 76 7.09 -13.24 -22.80
CA ILE A 76 5.97 -13.18 -21.87
C ILE A 76 4.95 -14.22 -22.34
N PHE A 77 5.02 -15.40 -21.73
CA PHE A 77 4.33 -16.62 -22.11
C PHE A 77 4.59 -17.02 -23.58
N GLY A 78 3.56 -16.91 -24.43
CA GLY A 78 3.64 -17.13 -25.87
C GLY A 78 4.03 -15.89 -26.68
N ILE A 79 3.96 -14.70 -26.08
CA ILE A 79 4.26 -13.43 -26.75
C ILE A 79 5.75 -13.16 -26.64
N VAL A 80 6.36 -12.76 -27.76
CA VAL A 80 7.77 -12.33 -27.81
C VAL A 80 7.79 -10.87 -28.16
N LEU A 81 8.20 -10.02 -27.21
CA LEU A 81 8.36 -8.59 -27.43
C LEU A 81 9.75 -8.30 -27.95
N TRP A 82 9.81 -7.72 -29.14
CA TRP A 82 11.02 -7.20 -29.72
C TRP A 82 11.16 -5.70 -29.40
N PRO A 83 12.34 -5.09 -29.56
CA PRO A 83 12.55 -3.68 -29.24
C PRO A 83 11.55 -2.73 -29.92
N GLN A 84 11.14 -3.03 -31.15
CA GLN A 84 10.14 -2.24 -31.90
C GLN A 84 8.71 -2.40 -31.37
N ASP A 85 8.35 -3.54 -30.77
CA ASP A 85 6.99 -3.84 -30.33
C ASP A 85 6.65 -3.15 -29.00
N VAL A 86 7.67 -2.67 -28.27
CA VAL A 86 7.52 -1.96 -26.99
C VAL A 86 6.60 -0.75 -27.14
N ILE A 87 6.55 -0.11 -28.32
CA ILE A 87 5.67 1.03 -28.61
C ILE A 87 4.18 0.67 -28.42
N TYR A 88 3.77 -0.52 -28.86
CA TYR A 88 2.39 -0.97 -28.69
C TYR A 88 2.07 -1.24 -27.23
N LEU A 89 3.03 -1.78 -26.48
CA LEU A 89 2.89 -2.00 -25.05
C LEU A 89 2.76 -0.68 -24.28
N THR A 90 3.58 0.33 -24.58
CA THR A 90 3.47 1.64 -23.94
C THR A 90 2.14 2.32 -24.26
N LEU A 91 1.65 2.25 -25.50
CA LEU A 91 0.33 2.76 -25.84
C LEU A 91 -0.79 2.05 -25.07
N LEU A 92 -0.73 0.72 -24.96
CA LEU A 92 -1.68 -0.06 -24.16
C LEU A 92 -1.65 0.37 -22.68
N LEU A 93 -0.46 0.58 -22.11
CA LEU A 93 -0.30 1.02 -20.73
C LEU A 93 -0.85 2.43 -20.52
N ILE A 94 -0.64 3.35 -21.47
CA ILE A 94 -1.23 4.69 -21.42
C ILE A 94 -2.75 4.60 -21.44
N LEU A 95 -3.33 3.82 -22.36
CA LEU A 95 -4.79 3.61 -22.42
C LEU A 95 -5.33 3.01 -21.12
N SER A 96 -4.63 2.02 -20.55
CA SER A 96 -5.00 1.40 -19.28
C SER A 96 -4.96 2.39 -18.13
N ALA A 97 -3.94 3.24 -18.08
CA ALA A 97 -3.83 4.29 -17.06
C ALA A 97 -4.95 5.31 -17.20
N LEU A 98 -5.25 5.79 -18.42
CA LEU A 98 -6.34 6.73 -18.68
C LEU A 98 -7.71 6.14 -18.33
N ALA A 99 -7.92 4.83 -18.56
CA ALA A 99 -9.18 4.15 -18.24
C ALA A 99 -9.38 3.85 -16.74
N LEU A 100 -8.31 3.93 -15.93
CA LEU A 100 -8.35 3.62 -14.50
C LEU A 100 -8.82 4.81 -13.65
N PHE A 101 -8.82 6.02 -14.19
CA PHE A 101 -9.31 7.25 -13.54
C PHE A 101 -10.76 7.55 -13.92
#